data_AF-A0A0F9LEU7-F1
#
_entry.id   AF-A0A0F9LEU7-F1
#
_cell.length_a   1.000
_cell.length_b   1.000
_cell.length_c   1.000
_cell.angle_alpha   90.00
_cell.angle_beta   90.00
_cell.angle_gamma   90.00
#
_symmetry.space_group_name_H-M   'P 1'
#
loop_
_entity.id
_entity.type
_entity.pdbx_description
1 polymer ?
#
loop_
_entity_poly.entity_id
_entity_poly.type
_entity_poly.pdbx_seq_one_letter_code
_entity_poly.pdbx_strand_id
1 'polypeptide(L)'
;MEPTQEQRREFWEWCGGKLIPHGEEDGCPAHFEFNDKGWIFVTDRIDLNNLFKYAVPKAIDKIMYEQECSSDLAYDILFKKWLQELQLDMPNYEGALFHVLSAVMVKEEGK
;
A
#
# COMPACT_ATOMS: atom_id res chain seq x y z
N MET A 1 12.41 10.20 -7.81
CA MET A 1 11.81 10.82 -9.00
C MET A 1 10.43 10.21 -9.19
N GLU A 2 9.59 10.84 -10.01
CA GLU A 2 8.12 10.75 -9.98
C GLU A 2 7.54 9.36 -9.71
N PRO A 3 6.54 9.31 -8.81
CA PRO A 3 5.48 8.34 -8.82
C PRO A 3 4.76 8.26 -10.15
N THR A 4 5.02 7.22 -10.92
CA THR A 4 4.41 7.03 -12.24
C THR A 4 2.87 6.85 -12.15
N GLN A 5 2.07 6.89 -13.25
CA GLN A 5 0.57 6.67 -13.19
C GLN A 5 0.18 5.35 -12.57
N GLU A 6 1.22 4.59 -12.35
CA GLU A 6 1.22 3.30 -11.82
C GLU A 6 1.66 3.36 -10.34
N GLN A 7 2.45 4.31 -9.79
CA GLN A 7 2.56 4.57 -8.31
C GLN A 7 1.22 4.97 -7.68
N ARG A 8 0.39 5.42 -8.59
CA ARG A 8 -0.97 5.89 -8.46
C ARG A 8 -2.01 4.83 -8.77
N ARG A 9 -1.57 3.62 -9.04
CA ARG A 9 -2.35 2.40 -8.88
C ARG A 9 -1.93 1.66 -7.61
N GLU A 10 -0.85 2.11 -7.01
CA GLU A 10 0.02 1.23 -6.25
C GLU A 10 -0.21 1.30 -4.77
N PHE A 11 -0.39 2.52 -4.31
CA PHE A 11 -0.96 2.79 -3.01
C PHE A 11 -2.31 2.09 -2.83
N TRP A 12 -3.05 1.97 -3.92
CA TRP A 12 -4.47 1.71 -3.83
C TRP A 12 -4.77 0.24 -3.61
N GLU A 13 -3.78 -0.61 -3.91
CA GLU A 13 -3.78 -1.98 -3.45
C GLU A 13 -3.43 -2.04 -1.95
N TRP A 14 -2.69 -1.07 -1.36
CA TRP A 14 -2.42 -1.05 0.09
C TRP A 14 -3.69 -1.03 0.93
N CYS A 15 -4.78 -0.54 0.37
CA CYS A 15 -5.94 -0.11 1.12
C CYS A 15 -7.18 -0.88 0.72
N GLY A 16 -7.40 -0.89 -0.59
CA GLY A 16 -7.52 -2.17 -1.21
C GLY A 16 -8.36 -2.26 -2.48
N GLY A 17 -7.78 -2.35 -3.70
CA GLY A 17 -8.54 -2.83 -4.89
C GLY A 17 -7.91 -3.74 -6.01
N LYS A 18 -8.55 -4.82 -6.59
CA LYS A 18 -8.29 -5.84 -7.75
C LYS A 18 -8.64 -5.55 -9.27
N LEU A 19 -7.74 -5.42 -10.23
CA LEU A 19 -8.01 -4.85 -11.58
C LEU A 19 -9.37 -5.27 -12.32
N ILE A 20 -10.45 -4.47 -12.57
CA ILE A 20 -11.40 -4.69 -13.73
C ILE A 20 -11.19 -3.80 -14.99
N PRO A 21 -11.08 -4.40 -16.19
CA PRO A 21 -10.90 -3.70 -17.47
C PRO A 21 -12.22 -3.24 -18.14
N HIS A 22 -12.13 -2.33 -19.12
CA HIS A 22 -13.21 -1.97 -20.07
C HIS A 22 -12.83 -2.39 -21.51
N GLY A 23 -13.80 -2.69 -22.39
CA GLY A 23 -13.59 -3.07 -23.80
C GLY A 23 -13.57 -1.89 -24.78
N GLU A 24 -13.04 -2.09 -26.00
CA GLU A 24 -12.76 -1.00 -26.97
C GLU A 24 -14.00 -0.24 -27.53
N GLU A 25 -15.24 -0.72 -27.34
CA GLU A 25 -16.47 -0.10 -27.90
C GLU A 25 -17.16 0.96 -27.01
N ASP A 26 -16.87 1.03 -25.70
CA ASP A 26 -17.54 1.93 -24.73
C ASP A 26 -16.71 3.18 -24.32
N GLY A 27 -15.47 3.30 -24.81
CA GLY A 27 -14.60 4.47 -24.56
C GLY A 27 -14.05 4.62 -23.12
N CYS A 28 -14.01 3.57 -22.28
CA CYS A 28 -13.57 3.63 -20.87
C CYS A 28 -12.22 2.89 -20.59
N PRO A 29 -11.35 3.34 -19.64
CA PRO A 29 -10.04 2.72 -19.26
C PRO A 29 -10.13 1.62 -18.17
N ALA A 30 -9.04 0.89 -17.81
CA ALA A 30 -9.06 -0.31 -16.92
C ALA A 30 -8.80 -0.07 -15.40
N HIS A 31 -9.73 -0.44 -14.47
CA HIS A 31 -9.78 -0.36 -12.97
C HIS A 31 -9.25 -1.57 -12.25
N PHE A 32 -9.20 -1.61 -10.89
CA PHE A 32 -8.94 -2.64 -9.82
C PHE A 32 -10.17 -2.76 -8.89
N GLU A 33 -10.44 -3.77 -7.98
CA GLU A 33 -11.56 -4.43 -7.15
C GLU A 33 -11.34 -5.53 -6.05
N PHE A 34 -10.82 -5.27 -4.87
CA PHE A 34 -10.79 -6.13 -3.70
C PHE A 34 -12.19 -6.57 -3.33
N ASN A 35 -12.28 -7.90 -3.27
CA ASN A 35 -13.48 -8.71 -3.09
C ASN A 35 -14.33 -8.29 -1.88
N ASP A 36 -13.71 -7.64 -0.88
CA ASP A 36 -14.30 -6.98 0.30
C ASP A 36 -13.58 -5.65 0.64
N LYS A 37 -12.84 -5.04 -0.30
CA LYS A 37 -12.14 -3.74 -0.10
C LYS A 37 -12.19 -2.73 -1.28
N GLY A 38 -12.85 -2.96 -2.43
CA GLY A 38 -13.05 -1.92 -3.48
C GLY A 38 -11.90 -1.83 -4.50
N TRP A 39 -11.66 -0.80 -5.34
CA TRP A 39 -11.22 -1.04 -6.74
C TRP A 39 -10.23 0.07 -7.42
N ILE A 40 -9.13 -0.18 -8.24
CA ILE A 40 -7.99 0.70 -8.76
C ILE A 40 -7.53 0.62 -10.28
N PHE A 41 -7.36 1.66 -11.09
CA PHE A 41 -6.98 1.53 -12.52
C PHE A 41 -5.45 1.47 -12.88
N VAL A 42 -5.00 0.68 -13.90
CA VAL A 42 -3.59 0.71 -14.43
C VAL A 42 -3.42 1.69 -15.56
N THR A 43 -2.37 2.50 -15.45
CA THR A 43 -1.54 2.91 -16.58
C THR A 43 -0.09 3.26 -16.09
N ASP A 44 0.94 2.50 -16.49
CA ASP A 44 2.40 2.79 -16.74
C ASP A 44 3.59 2.62 -15.70
N ARG A 45 4.39 1.52 -15.82
CA ARG A 45 5.60 1.04 -15.02
C ARG A 45 5.94 1.72 -13.68
N ILE A 46 5.83 0.98 -12.58
CA ILE A 46 6.07 1.49 -11.22
C ILE A 46 7.39 1.16 -10.53
N ASP A 47 7.98 2.15 -9.84
CA ASP A 47 9.11 1.97 -8.91
C ASP A 47 8.61 1.97 -7.45
N LEU A 48 8.57 0.78 -6.84
CA LEU A 48 8.15 0.57 -5.44
C LEU A 48 9.05 1.27 -4.42
N ASN A 49 10.35 1.43 -4.68
CA ASN A 49 11.23 2.13 -3.75
C ASN A 49 10.98 3.64 -3.78
N ASN A 50 10.64 4.19 -4.94
CA ASN A 50 10.16 5.56 -5.04
C ASN A 50 8.72 5.68 -4.51
N LEU A 51 7.90 4.63 -4.60
CA LEU A 51 6.58 4.57 -3.98
C LEU A 51 6.68 4.46 -2.46
N PHE A 52 7.64 3.75 -1.90
CA PHE A 52 7.83 3.59 -0.46
C PHE A 52 8.47 4.81 0.18
N LYS A 53 9.32 5.51 -0.56
CA LYS A 53 9.67 6.90 -0.22
C LYS A 53 8.43 7.80 -0.13
N TYR A 54 7.35 7.43 -0.82
CA TYR A 54 6.03 8.05 -0.70
C TYR A 54 5.11 7.38 0.34
N ALA A 55 5.22 6.07 0.60
CA ALA A 55 4.36 5.24 1.45
C ALA A 55 4.69 5.29 2.93
N VAL A 56 5.98 5.15 3.23
CA VAL A 56 6.48 4.92 4.57
C VAL A 56 6.21 6.12 5.45
N PRO A 57 6.45 7.37 5.01
CA PRO A 57 6.03 8.54 5.78
C PRO A 57 4.53 8.48 6.15
N LYS A 58 3.66 7.99 5.26
CA LYS A 58 2.22 7.91 5.52
C LYS A 58 1.83 6.85 6.55
N ALA A 59 2.49 5.69 6.52
CA ALA A 59 2.26 4.65 7.51
C ALA A 59 2.77 5.06 8.91
N ILE A 60 3.87 5.82 8.96
CA ILE A 60 4.41 6.40 10.20
C ILE A 60 3.43 7.38 10.80
N ASP A 61 2.92 8.32 10.01
CA ASP A 61 1.90 9.27 10.45
C ASP A 61 0.67 8.54 11.04
N LYS A 62 0.24 7.44 10.41
CA LYS A 62 -0.89 6.62 10.89
C LYS A 62 -0.60 5.96 12.24
N ILE A 63 0.58 5.36 12.41
CA ILE A 63 0.95 4.67 13.65
C ILE A 63 1.14 5.67 14.81
N MET A 64 1.79 6.81 14.55
CA MET A 64 1.94 7.88 15.56
C MET A 64 0.59 8.29 16.13
N TYR A 65 -0.37 8.44 15.25
CA TYR A 65 -1.73 8.83 15.58
C TYR A 65 -2.48 7.75 16.37
N GLU A 66 -2.51 6.50 15.89
CA GLU A 66 -3.28 5.41 16.53
C GLU A 66 -2.73 4.99 17.89
N GLN A 67 -1.45 5.23 18.15
CA GLN A 67 -0.75 4.75 19.35
C GLN A 67 -0.27 5.89 20.27
N GLU A 68 -0.63 7.15 19.99
CA GLU A 68 -0.20 8.37 20.71
C GLU A 68 1.30 8.41 21.03
N CYS A 69 2.10 8.14 20.00
CA CYS A 69 3.54 7.95 20.14
C CYS A 69 4.37 8.94 19.33
N SER A 70 5.66 9.05 19.70
CA SER A 70 6.63 9.83 18.93
C SER A 70 6.89 9.19 17.57
N SER A 71 7.45 9.98 16.63
CA SER A 71 7.91 9.47 15.34
C SER A 71 8.89 8.32 15.50
N ASP A 72 9.80 8.41 16.46
CA ASP A 72 10.81 7.39 16.69
C ASP A 72 10.16 6.06 17.09
N LEU A 73 9.16 6.11 17.96
CA LEU A 73 8.42 4.91 18.36
C LEU A 73 7.54 4.38 17.21
N ALA A 74 6.97 5.25 16.37
CA ALA A 74 6.24 4.82 15.19
C ALA A 74 7.14 4.15 14.13
N TYR A 75 8.35 4.67 13.92
CA TYR A 75 9.37 4.02 13.10
C TYR A 75 9.77 2.68 13.68
N ASP A 76 9.96 2.58 15.00
CA ASP A 76 10.23 1.31 15.67
C ASP A 76 9.09 0.30 15.51
N ILE A 77 7.83 0.74 15.60
CA ILE A 77 6.65 -0.12 15.42
C ILE A 77 6.56 -0.61 13.97
N LEU A 78 6.69 0.29 13.00
CA LEU A 78 6.67 -0.06 11.58
C LEU A 78 7.84 -0.99 11.24
N PHE A 79 9.04 -0.69 11.76
CA PHE A 79 10.24 -1.50 11.57
C PHE A 79 10.12 -2.86 12.25
N LYS A 80 9.53 -2.97 13.45
CA LYS A 80 9.27 -4.25 14.11
C LYS A 80 8.26 -5.09 13.35
N LYS A 81 7.14 -4.50 12.89
CA LYS A 81 6.17 -5.17 12.02
C LYS A 81 6.84 -5.64 10.74
N TRP A 82 7.72 -4.83 10.17
CA TRP A 82 8.48 -5.19 8.97
C TRP A 82 9.48 -6.32 9.24
N LEU A 83 10.23 -6.29 10.35
CA LEU A 83 11.09 -7.40 10.78
C LEU A 83 10.30 -8.69 11.06
N GLN A 84 9.07 -8.58 11.57
CA GLN A 84 8.19 -9.72 11.79
C GLN A 84 7.71 -10.33 10.46
N GLU A 85 7.20 -9.51 9.54
CA GLU A 85 6.86 -9.98 8.19
C GLU A 85 8.11 -10.55 7.47
N LEU A 86 9.31 -9.97 7.68
CA LEU A 86 10.59 -10.48 7.15
C LEU A 86 11.02 -11.85 7.73
N GLN A 87 10.57 -12.21 8.94
CA GLN A 87 10.81 -13.53 9.53
C GLN A 87 9.79 -14.57 9.05
N LEU A 88 8.60 -14.14 8.61
CA LEU A 88 7.47 -14.98 8.19
C LEU A 88 7.45 -15.25 6.68
N ASP A 89 7.77 -14.25 5.86
CA ASP A 89 7.92 -14.33 4.42
C ASP A 89 9.42 -14.30 4.05
N MET A 90 9.93 -15.35 3.42
CA MET A 90 11.32 -15.43 2.89
C MET A 90 11.76 -14.11 2.20
N PRO A 91 13.07 -13.73 2.21
CA PRO A 91 13.64 -12.37 2.39
C PRO A 91 13.27 -11.24 1.39
N ASN A 92 12.00 -11.10 1.01
CA ASN A 92 11.48 -10.03 0.14
C ASN A 92 11.07 -8.82 0.98
N TYR A 93 12.01 -7.89 1.13
CA TYR A 93 11.83 -6.70 1.94
C TYR A 93 10.76 -5.73 1.41
N GLU A 94 10.48 -5.71 0.10
CA GLU A 94 9.48 -4.84 -0.53
C GLU A 94 8.05 -5.38 -0.33
N GLY A 95 7.89 -6.71 -0.44
CA GLY A 95 6.62 -7.40 -0.18
C GLY A 95 6.25 -7.38 1.29
N ALA A 96 7.21 -7.68 2.18
CA ALA A 96 7.04 -7.53 3.62
C ALA A 96 6.65 -6.08 3.99
N LEU A 97 7.27 -5.09 3.34
CA LEU A 97 6.88 -3.70 3.52
C LEU A 97 5.49 -3.42 2.95
N PHE A 98 5.11 -3.91 1.78
CA PHE A 98 3.74 -3.80 1.24
C PHE A 98 2.70 -4.45 2.16
N HIS A 99 2.96 -5.60 2.77
CA HIS A 99 2.04 -6.27 3.68
C HIS A 99 1.87 -5.52 4.99
N VAL A 100 2.97 -5.02 5.57
CA VAL A 100 2.90 -4.12 6.71
C VAL A 100 2.17 -2.85 6.32
N LEU A 101 2.52 -2.24 5.20
CA LEU A 101 1.83 -1.06 4.68
C LEU A 101 0.37 -1.40 4.42
N SER A 102 0.00 -2.57 3.94
CA SER A 102 -1.40 -2.90 3.71
C SER A 102 -2.13 -3.18 5.01
N ALA A 103 -1.57 -3.91 5.97
CA ALA A 103 -2.18 -4.13 7.27
C ALA A 103 -2.31 -2.83 8.08
N VAL A 104 -1.30 -1.95 7.98
CA VAL A 104 -1.33 -0.62 8.57
C VAL A 104 -2.33 0.26 7.83
N MET A 105 -2.37 0.23 6.50
CA MET A 105 -3.13 1.19 5.69
C MET A 105 -4.55 0.74 5.34
N VAL A 106 -4.85 -0.56 5.42
CA VAL A 106 -6.21 -1.12 5.41
C VAL A 106 -6.96 -0.52 6.58
N LYS A 107 -8.14 0.04 6.29
CA LYS A 107 -9.06 0.48 7.32
C LYS A 107 -9.74 -0.77 7.89
N GLU A 108 -9.75 -0.94 9.21
CA GLU A 108 -10.68 -1.88 9.83
C GLU A 108 -12.09 -1.36 9.54
N GLU A 109 -12.91 -2.12 8.81
CA GLU A 109 -14.34 -1.88 8.82
C GLU A 109 -14.84 -2.22 10.23
N GLY A 110 -15.34 -1.21 10.93
CA GLY A 110 -15.72 -1.31 12.34
C GLY A 110 -16.65 -2.49 12.60
N LYS A 111 -16.31 -3.30 13.60
CA LYS A 111 -17.26 -4.16 14.30
C LYS A 111 -18.01 -3.36 15.36
#